data_AF-A0A2D0H9D7-F1
#
_entry.id   AF-A0A2D0H9D7-F1
#
_cell.length_a   1.000
_cell.length_b   1.000
_cell.length_c   1.000
_cell.angle_alpha   90.00
_cell.angle_beta   90.00
_cell.angle_gamma   90.00
#
_symmetry.space_group_name_H-M   'P 1'
#
loop_
_entity.id
_entity.type
_entity.pdbx_description
1 polymer ?
#
loop_
_entity_poly.entity_id
_entity_poly.type
_entity_poly.pdbx_seq_one_letter_code
_entity_poly.pdbx_strand_id
1 'polypeptide(L)'
;MLEWFIAPIASNAFLHRKFLEYFCAWEFVWQFEKESSISIEDLKTEVFGKHWQDETWHEVLRLIAGMIDAKFVGEILDYLMVQDGEEEKFLNLFLAAKCLAEVRNRSVIASVANKLFGKVKDLTKYDLWYYYTYDNAEETKLVQEVRIQAVVTIASSWKDNRDALHCLKDRATVDNYQYVRDAAIEALASNFKDDPDTRSFLKDLTTADNKNYVRCAAIEALASNFKDDPDT
;
A
#
# COMPACT_ATOMS: atom_id res chain seq x y z
N MET A 1 -21.89 2.16 -15.15
CA MET A 1 -21.56 0.78 -15.59
C MET A 1 -21.77 -0.25 -14.47
N LEU A 2 -21.54 0.10 -13.19
CA LEU A 2 -22.00 -0.68 -12.03
C LEU A 2 -23.54 -0.86 -11.98
N GLU A 3 -24.32 0.13 -12.44
CA GLU A 3 -25.79 0.03 -12.46
C GLU A 3 -26.36 -0.98 -13.47
N TRP A 4 -25.63 -1.29 -14.55
CA TRP A 4 -26.14 -2.14 -15.63
C TRP A 4 -25.90 -3.63 -15.38
N PHE A 5 -24.86 -4.00 -14.62
CA PHE A 5 -24.61 -5.39 -14.23
C PHE A 5 -25.49 -5.87 -13.05
N ILE A 6 -26.06 -4.94 -12.28
CA ILE A 6 -26.81 -5.23 -11.05
C ILE A 6 -28.32 -5.42 -11.31
N ALA A 7 -28.82 -5.00 -12.48
CA ALA A 7 -30.26 -4.94 -12.77
C ALA A 7 -31.05 -6.26 -12.60
N PRO A 8 -30.51 -7.47 -12.89
CA PRO A 8 -31.27 -8.71 -12.64
C PRO A 8 -31.27 -9.16 -11.18
N ILE A 9 -30.25 -8.77 -10.39
CA ILE A 9 -30.05 -9.28 -9.01
C ILE A 9 -30.65 -8.33 -7.96
N ALA A 10 -30.71 -7.03 -8.24
CA ALA A 10 -31.20 -6.02 -7.29
C ALA A 10 -32.72 -5.77 -7.32
N SER A 11 -33.51 -6.61 -7.99
CA SER A 11 -34.96 -6.36 -8.06
C SER A 11 -35.72 -6.61 -6.75
N ASN A 12 -35.09 -7.16 -5.68
CA ASN A 12 -35.76 -7.30 -4.37
C ASN A 12 -34.87 -7.48 -3.11
N ALA A 13 -33.59 -7.06 -3.10
CA ALA A 13 -32.78 -7.16 -1.87
C ALA A 13 -31.83 -5.96 -1.68
N PHE A 14 -31.85 -5.36 -0.49
CA PHE A 14 -30.83 -4.41 -0.02
C PHE A 14 -29.50 -5.16 0.11
N LEU A 15 -28.76 -5.28 -0.99
CA LEU A 15 -27.44 -5.89 -1.01
C LEU A 15 -26.42 -4.84 -0.55
N HIS A 16 -25.79 -5.11 0.58
CA HIS A 16 -24.74 -4.25 1.13
C HIS A 16 -23.58 -4.11 0.13
N ARG A 17 -22.97 -2.91 0.01
CA ARG A 17 -21.89 -2.61 -0.96
C ARG A 17 -20.79 -3.67 -1.01
N LYS A 18 -20.34 -4.15 0.15
CA LYS A 18 -19.33 -5.22 0.26
C LYS A 18 -19.72 -6.51 -0.44
N PHE A 19 -21.01 -6.86 -0.40
CA PHE A 19 -21.53 -8.03 -1.08
C PHE A 19 -21.48 -7.83 -2.60
N LEU A 20 -21.94 -6.67 -3.09
CA LEU A 20 -21.88 -6.33 -4.52
C LEU A 20 -20.44 -6.32 -5.06
N GLU A 21 -19.47 -5.79 -4.31
CA GLU A 21 -18.05 -5.82 -4.67
C GLU A 21 -17.53 -7.26 -4.82
N TYR A 22 -17.93 -8.16 -3.91
CA TYR A 22 -17.58 -9.58 -3.98
C TYR A 22 -18.19 -10.27 -5.19
N PHE A 23 -19.48 -10.09 -5.48
CA PHE A 23 -20.10 -10.70 -6.66
C PHE A 23 -19.49 -10.15 -7.94
N CYS A 24 -19.21 -8.85 -8.00
CA CYS A 24 -18.53 -8.25 -9.15
C CYS A 24 -17.16 -8.89 -9.38
N ALA A 25 -16.34 -9.04 -8.33
CA ALA A 25 -15.05 -9.74 -8.43
C ALA A 25 -15.21 -11.21 -8.87
N TRP A 26 -16.18 -11.90 -8.27
CA TRP A 26 -16.46 -13.31 -8.57
C TRP A 26 -16.87 -13.53 -10.02
N GLU A 27 -17.70 -12.66 -10.60
CA GLU A 27 -18.12 -12.75 -12.00
C GLU A 27 -16.93 -12.67 -12.96
N PHE A 28 -15.99 -11.73 -12.75
CA PHE A 28 -14.77 -11.65 -13.57
C PHE A 28 -13.91 -12.91 -13.43
N VAL A 29 -13.76 -13.43 -12.21
CA VAL A 29 -12.99 -14.65 -11.95
C VAL A 29 -13.66 -15.87 -12.60
N TRP A 30 -14.99 -15.95 -12.56
CA TRP A 30 -15.76 -17.00 -13.21
C TRP A 30 -15.58 -16.98 -14.72
N GLN A 31 -15.72 -15.80 -15.34
CA GLN A 31 -15.49 -15.59 -16.77
C GLN A 31 -14.07 -15.99 -17.19
N PHE A 32 -13.07 -15.67 -16.36
CA PHE A 32 -11.67 -16.01 -16.62
C PHE A 32 -11.36 -17.51 -16.44
N GLU A 33 -11.65 -18.08 -15.27
CA GLU A 33 -11.20 -19.44 -14.92
C GLU A 33 -12.14 -20.56 -15.36
N LYS A 34 -13.45 -20.29 -15.46
CA LYS A 34 -14.46 -21.33 -15.71
C LYS A 34 -15.00 -21.26 -17.13
N GLU A 35 -15.33 -20.08 -17.60
CA GLU A 35 -15.83 -19.90 -18.96
C GLU A 35 -14.70 -19.70 -19.98
N SER A 36 -13.54 -19.21 -19.53
CA SER A 36 -12.45 -18.77 -20.41
C SER A 36 -12.94 -17.77 -21.47
N SER A 37 -13.95 -16.97 -21.12
CA SER A 37 -14.58 -15.97 -22.00
C SER A 37 -13.80 -14.66 -22.03
N ILE A 38 -12.97 -14.42 -21.02
CA ILE A 38 -11.98 -13.35 -20.97
C ILE A 38 -10.58 -13.92 -20.75
N SER A 39 -9.57 -13.29 -21.35
CA SER A 39 -8.16 -13.67 -21.20
C SER A 39 -7.48 -12.92 -20.03
N ILE A 40 -6.24 -13.31 -19.71
CA ILE A 40 -5.42 -12.54 -18.76
C ILE A 40 -5.12 -11.13 -19.29
N GLU A 41 -5.05 -10.95 -20.62
CA GLU A 41 -4.87 -9.63 -21.21
C GLU A 41 -6.12 -8.76 -20.98
N ASP A 42 -7.32 -9.32 -21.16
CA ASP A 42 -8.57 -8.61 -20.90
C ASP A 42 -8.71 -8.24 -19.42
N LEU A 43 -8.34 -9.14 -18.49
CA LEU A 43 -8.27 -8.79 -17.07
C LEU A 43 -7.34 -7.60 -16.82
N LYS A 44 -6.14 -7.59 -17.42
CA LYS A 44 -5.19 -6.49 -17.25
C LYS A 44 -5.70 -5.18 -17.83
N THR A 45 -6.17 -5.15 -19.08
CA THR A 45 -6.49 -3.89 -19.77
C THR A 45 -7.91 -3.42 -19.51
N GLU A 46 -8.89 -4.33 -19.57
CA GLU A 46 -10.31 -4.00 -19.53
C GLU A 46 -10.86 -3.91 -18.10
N VAL A 47 -10.23 -4.60 -17.14
CA VAL A 47 -10.63 -4.58 -15.74
C VAL A 47 -9.66 -3.73 -14.91
N PHE A 48 -8.39 -4.12 -14.79
CA PHE A 48 -7.44 -3.35 -13.99
C PHE A 48 -7.08 -2.01 -14.64
N GLY A 49 -6.80 -2.01 -15.95
CA GLY A 49 -6.35 -0.84 -16.71
C GLY A 49 -7.36 0.30 -16.73
N LYS A 50 -8.66 -0.01 -16.82
CA LYS A 50 -9.73 0.99 -16.83
C LYS A 50 -10.14 1.49 -15.44
N HIS A 51 -9.76 0.79 -14.39
CA HIS A 51 -10.31 1.01 -13.05
C HIS A 51 -9.26 1.24 -11.96
N TRP A 52 -7.95 1.17 -12.25
CA TRP A 52 -6.94 1.41 -11.22
C TRP A 52 -6.94 2.85 -10.70
N GLN A 53 -7.33 3.84 -11.51
CA GLN A 53 -7.52 5.23 -11.04
C GLN A 53 -8.78 5.42 -10.17
N ASP A 54 -9.77 4.52 -10.29
CA ASP A 54 -11.04 4.64 -9.58
C ASP A 54 -10.97 3.89 -8.25
N GLU A 55 -10.78 4.62 -7.15
CA GLU A 55 -10.75 4.05 -5.79
C GLU A 55 -12.01 3.24 -5.43
N THR A 56 -13.16 3.50 -6.06
CA THR A 56 -14.38 2.74 -5.80
C THR A 56 -14.29 1.29 -6.28
N TRP A 57 -13.38 1.01 -7.22
CA TRP A 57 -13.10 -0.32 -7.77
C TRP A 57 -11.99 -1.07 -7.03
N HIS A 58 -11.18 -0.40 -6.20
CA HIS A 58 -10.00 -1.02 -5.60
C HIS A 58 -10.32 -2.28 -4.79
N GLU A 59 -11.48 -2.33 -4.13
CA GLU A 59 -11.89 -3.54 -3.41
C GLU A 59 -12.20 -4.69 -4.38
N VAL A 60 -12.89 -4.43 -5.49
CA VAL A 60 -13.16 -5.44 -6.52
C VAL A 60 -11.85 -5.97 -7.10
N LEU A 61 -10.93 -5.07 -7.47
CA LEU A 61 -9.62 -5.42 -8.02
C LEU A 61 -8.77 -6.24 -7.04
N ARG A 62 -8.77 -5.86 -5.76
CA ARG A 62 -8.12 -6.60 -4.68
C ARG A 62 -8.73 -7.99 -4.52
N LEU A 63 -10.06 -8.10 -4.50
CA LEU A 63 -10.75 -9.38 -4.38
C LEU A 63 -10.45 -10.32 -5.55
N ILE A 64 -10.42 -9.81 -6.79
CA ILE A 64 -10.00 -10.59 -7.96
C ILE A 64 -8.58 -11.16 -7.74
N ALA A 65 -7.63 -10.34 -7.30
CA ALA A 65 -6.26 -10.78 -7.02
C ALA A 65 -6.19 -11.86 -5.92
N GLY A 66 -7.11 -11.86 -4.96
CA GLY A 66 -7.22 -12.89 -3.93
C GLY A 66 -7.90 -14.20 -4.37
N MET A 67 -8.56 -14.21 -5.53
CA MET A 67 -9.33 -15.34 -6.04
C MET A 67 -8.62 -16.13 -7.14
N ILE A 68 -7.69 -15.51 -7.88
CA ILE A 68 -6.98 -16.13 -9.02
C ILE A 68 -5.61 -16.70 -8.63
N ASP A 69 -5.02 -17.53 -9.50
CA ASP A 69 -3.67 -18.07 -9.30
C ASP A 69 -2.60 -16.97 -9.21
N ALA A 70 -1.64 -17.17 -8.30
CA ALA A 70 -0.58 -16.20 -8.00
C ALA A 70 0.21 -15.77 -9.24
N LYS A 71 0.40 -16.64 -10.24
CA LYS A 71 1.13 -16.30 -11.47
C LYS A 71 0.43 -15.19 -12.25
N PHE A 72 -0.90 -15.26 -12.37
CA PHE A 72 -1.70 -14.25 -13.04
C PHE A 72 -1.72 -12.93 -12.27
N VAL A 73 -1.74 -13.00 -10.94
CA VAL A 73 -1.56 -11.79 -10.11
C VAL A 73 -0.22 -11.15 -10.42
N GLY A 74 0.86 -11.93 -10.54
CA GLY A 74 2.18 -11.44 -10.95
C GLY A 74 2.15 -10.64 -12.26
N GLU A 75 1.44 -11.12 -13.27
CA GLU A 75 1.28 -10.41 -14.55
C GLU A 75 0.50 -9.09 -14.40
N ILE A 76 -0.53 -9.07 -13.55
CA ILE A 76 -1.30 -7.87 -13.22
C ILE A 76 -0.44 -6.85 -12.47
N LEU A 77 0.38 -7.30 -11.51
CA LEU A 77 1.30 -6.41 -10.79
C LEU A 77 2.35 -5.80 -11.73
N ASP A 78 2.94 -6.61 -12.63
CA ASP A 78 3.87 -6.11 -13.64
C ASP A 78 3.18 -5.06 -14.56
N TYR A 79 1.92 -5.30 -14.95
CA TYR A 79 1.14 -4.33 -15.72
C TYR A 79 0.89 -3.02 -14.98
N LEU A 80 0.44 -3.08 -13.72
CA LEU A 80 0.19 -1.89 -12.89
C LEU A 80 1.47 -1.07 -12.67
N MET A 81 2.62 -1.73 -12.51
CA MET A 81 3.92 -1.08 -12.29
C MET A 81 4.46 -0.28 -13.48
N VAL A 82 3.95 -0.55 -14.70
CA VAL A 82 4.34 0.15 -15.93
C VAL A 82 3.41 1.32 -16.25
N GLN A 83 2.23 1.40 -15.64
CA GLN A 83 1.33 2.54 -15.83
C GLN A 83 1.95 3.83 -15.28
N ASP A 84 1.72 4.93 -15.99
CA ASP A 84 2.02 6.26 -15.46
C ASP A 84 1.00 6.62 -14.39
N GLY A 85 1.48 6.74 -13.17
CA GLY A 85 0.64 6.95 -11.99
C GLY A 85 0.89 8.29 -11.31
N GLU A 86 1.83 9.11 -11.77
CA GLU A 86 2.26 10.30 -11.02
C GLU A 86 1.12 11.30 -10.80
N GLU A 87 0.31 11.56 -11.84
CA GLU A 87 -0.89 12.42 -11.75
C GLU A 87 -1.91 11.89 -10.73
N GLU A 88 -1.97 10.56 -10.58
CA GLU A 88 -2.84 9.84 -9.65
C GLU A 88 -2.10 9.45 -8.36
N LYS A 89 -1.06 10.20 -7.97
CA LYS A 89 -0.29 9.99 -6.73
C LYS A 89 0.20 8.55 -6.55
N PHE A 90 0.52 7.88 -7.64
CA PHE A 90 0.97 6.49 -7.70
C PHE A 90 -0.03 5.46 -7.15
N LEU A 91 -1.35 5.72 -7.26
CA LEU A 91 -2.40 4.78 -6.88
C LEU A 91 -2.21 3.38 -7.52
N ASN A 92 -1.66 3.30 -8.73
CA ASN A 92 -1.31 2.04 -9.39
C ASN A 92 -0.34 1.17 -8.56
N LEU A 93 0.70 1.77 -7.98
CA LEU A 93 1.70 1.06 -7.18
C LEU A 93 1.14 0.65 -5.81
N PHE A 94 0.34 1.51 -5.19
CA PHE A 94 -0.30 1.19 -3.92
C PHE A 94 -1.40 0.13 -4.07
N LEU A 95 -2.17 0.17 -5.17
CA LEU A 95 -3.12 -0.88 -5.53
C LEU A 95 -2.40 -2.20 -5.80
N ALA A 96 -1.28 -2.18 -6.52
CA ALA A 96 -0.46 -3.36 -6.74
C ALA A 96 0.01 -3.97 -5.40
N ALA A 97 0.42 -3.14 -4.44
CA ALA A 97 0.81 -3.63 -3.12
C ALA A 97 -0.36 -4.22 -2.32
N LYS A 98 -1.57 -3.65 -2.44
CA LYS A 98 -2.81 -4.23 -1.88
C LYS A 98 -3.16 -5.57 -2.53
N CYS A 99 -3.02 -5.69 -3.86
CA CYS A 99 -3.25 -6.95 -4.57
C CYS A 99 -2.22 -8.03 -4.18
N LEU A 100 -0.94 -7.65 -4.04
CA LEU A 100 0.11 -8.53 -3.53
C LEU A 100 -0.21 -9.04 -2.12
N ALA A 101 -0.91 -8.23 -1.30
CA ALA A 101 -1.28 -8.62 0.05
C ALA A 101 -2.22 -9.84 0.07
N GLU A 102 -3.06 -10.00 -0.94
CA GLU A 102 -4.01 -11.10 -1.09
C GLU A 102 -3.39 -12.41 -1.58
N VAL A 103 -2.17 -12.35 -2.12
CA VAL A 103 -1.51 -13.52 -2.70
C VAL A 103 -1.06 -14.47 -1.59
N ARG A 104 -1.72 -15.63 -1.50
CA ARG A 104 -1.42 -16.66 -0.48
C ARG A 104 -0.01 -17.22 -0.58
N ASN A 105 0.48 -17.47 -1.80
CA ASN A 105 1.82 -18.01 -2.05
C ASN A 105 2.71 -16.99 -2.77
N ARG A 106 3.18 -15.97 -2.03
CA ARG A 106 4.02 -14.89 -2.58
C ARG A 106 5.35 -15.38 -3.15
N SER A 107 5.83 -16.56 -2.74
CA SER A 107 7.11 -17.10 -3.24
C SER A 107 7.12 -17.33 -4.75
N VAL A 108 5.96 -17.66 -5.34
CA VAL A 108 5.78 -17.88 -6.79
C VAL A 108 6.08 -16.61 -7.59
N ILE A 109 5.80 -15.45 -7.01
CA ILE A 109 5.97 -14.13 -7.64
C ILE A 109 7.00 -13.25 -6.92
N ALA A 110 7.96 -13.87 -6.22
CA ALA A 110 8.94 -13.15 -5.41
C ALA A 110 9.72 -12.09 -6.22
N SER A 111 10.06 -12.39 -7.46
CA SER A 111 10.72 -11.44 -8.37
C SER A 111 9.86 -10.19 -8.61
N VAL A 112 8.57 -10.37 -8.91
CA VAL A 112 7.62 -9.26 -9.12
C VAL A 112 7.41 -8.48 -7.83
N ALA A 113 7.24 -9.17 -6.70
CA ALA A 113 7.10 -8.55 -5.39
C ALA A 113 8.32 -7.68 -5.00
N ASN A 114 9.54 -8.12 -5.34
CA ASN A 114 10.77 -7.37 -5.10
C ASN A 114 10.88 -6.14 -6.02
N LYS A 115 10.47 -6.24 -7.30
CA LYS A 115 10.40 -5.07 -8.19
C LYS A 115 9.41 -4.03 -7.65
N LEU A 116 8.24 -4.49 -7.20
CA LEU A 116 7.22 -3.61 -6.61
C LEU A 116 7.73 -2.95 -5.34
N PHE A 117 8.41 -3.70 -4.47
CA PHE A 117 9.06 -3.15 -3.29
C PHE A 117 10.05 -2.04 -3.66
N GLY A 118 10.90 -2.26 -4.68
CA GLY A 118 11.84 -1.25 -5.17
C GLY A 118 11.14 0.05 -5.59
N LYS A 119 10.09 -0.05 -6.41
CA LYS A 119 9.31 1.11 -6.86
C LYS A 119 8.65 1.85 -5.69
N VAL A 120 8.01 1.16 -4.76
CA VAL A 120 7.39 1.79 -3.58
C VAL A 120 8.47 2.38 -2.65
N LYS A 121 9.62 1.72 -2.52
CA LYS A 121 10.77 2.23 -1.76
C LYS A 121 11.28 3.55 -2.34
N ASP A 122 11.36 3.68 -3.65
CA ASP A 122 11.77 4.94 -4.30
C ASP A 122 10.78 6.07 -3.98
N LEU A 123 9.48 5.77 -3.87
CA LEU A 123 8.46 6.75 -3.49
C LEU A 123 8.61 7.30 -2.06
N THR A 124 9.31 6.59 -1.16
CA THR A 124 9.63 7.15 0.17
C THR A 124 10.56 8.36 0.10
N LYS A 125 11.21 8.56 -1.06
CA LYS A 125 12.07 9.69 -1.39
C LYS A 125 11.49 10.53 -2.54
N TYR A 126 10.24 10.31 -2.93
CA TYR A 126 9.58 11.01 -4.02
C TYR A 126 9.70 12.52 -3.85
N ASP A 127 10.02 13.23 -4.92
CA ASP A 127 10.05 14.68 -4.95
C ASP A 127 9.63 15.15 -6.33
N LEU A 128 9.14 16.40 -6.43
CA LEU A 128 8.73 16.96 -7.71
C LEU A 128 9.96 17.28 -8.56
N TRP A 129 9.85 17.07 -9.86
CA TRP A 129 10.95 17.32 -10.80
C TRP A 129 11.33 18.81 -10.91
N TYR A 130 10.43 19.71 -10.52
CA TYR A 130 10.65 21.15 -10.54
C TYR A 130 10.82 21.72 -9.13
N TYR A 131 11.48 22.86 -9.05
CA TYR A 131 11.68 23.57 -7.79
C TYR A 131 10.36 24.19 -7.32
N TYR A 132 9.96 23.86 -6.09
CA TYR A 132 8.89 24.53 -5.36
C TYR A 132 9.43 25.01 -4.01
N THR A 133 8.84 26.09 -3.50
CA THR A 133 9.19 26.64 -2.20
C THR A 133 8.38 25.96 -1.09
N TYR A 134 8.97 25.82 0.09
CA TYR A 134 8.31 25.15 1.24
C TYR A 134 7.08 25.90 1.78
N ASP A 135 6.85 27.15 1.36
CA ASP A 135 5.61 27.89 1.63
C ASP A 135 4.48 27.49 0.67
N ASN A 136 4.78 26.77 -0.42
CA ASN A 136 3.77 26.22 -1.29
C ASN A 136 3.15 24.96 -0.66
N ALA A 137 1.99 25.17 -0.04
CA ALA A 137 1.30 24.17 0.75
C ALA A 137 0.83 22.98 -0.09
N GLU A 138 0.51 23.16 -1.38
CA GLU A 138 -0.09 22.10 -2.20
C GLU A 138 0.96 21.06 -2.63
N GLU A 139 2.08 21.49 -3.21
CA GLU A 139 3.22 20.63 -3.57
C GLU A 139 3.82 19.96 -2.34
N THR A 140 4.03 20.73 -1.28
CA THR A 140 4.56 20.20 -0.02
C THR A 140 3.63 19.14 0.56
N LYS A 141 2.31 19.31 0.44
CA LYS A 141 1.33 18.32 0.88
C LYS A 141 1.34 17.09 -0.03
N LEU A 142 1.37 17.26 -1.35
CA LEU A 142 1.43 16.18 -2.32
C LEU A 142 2.65 15.28 -2.09
N VAL A 143 3.84 15.87 -1.96
CA VAL A 143 5.08 15.11 -1.71
C VAL A 143 5.01 14.35 -0.38
N GLN A 144 4.49 14.99 0.67
CA GLN A 144 4.29 14.32 1.96
C GLN A 144 3.28 13.19 1.88
N GLU A 145 2.14 13.38 1.21
CA GLU A 145 1.10 12.37 1.02
C GLU A 145 1.67 11.12 0.33
N VAL A 146 2.42 11.29 -0.77
CA VAL A 146 3.05 10.18 -1.50
C VAL A 146 4.08 9.45 -0.62
N ARG A 147 4.96 10.19 0.07
CA ARG A 147 5.98 9.58 0.95
C ARG A 147 5.36 8.84 2.13
N ILE A 148 4.34 9.41 2.77
CA ILE A 148 3.61 8.77 3.89
C ILE A 148 2.93 7.50 3.39
N GLN A 149 2.24 7.56 2.25
CA GLN A 149 1.56 6.40 1.69
C GLN A 149 2.56 5.29 1.36
N ALA A 150 3.73 5.63 0.81
CA ALA A 150 4.82 4.68 0.56
C ALA A 150 5.35 4.04 1.86
N VAL A 151 5.58 4.83 2.91
CA VAL A 151 5.99 4.35 4.24
C VAL A 151 4.98 3.35 4.81
N VAL A 152 3.68 3.70 4.81
CA VAL A 152 2.61 2.84 5.33
C VAL A 152 2.47 1.57 4.50
N THR A 153 2.55 1.68 3.17
CA THR A 153 2.49 0.52 2.27
C THR A 153 3.68 -0.41 2.46
N ILE A 154 4.90 0.12 2.65
CA ILE A 154 6.08 -0.71 2.93
C ILE A 154 5.90 -1.49 4.23
N ALA A 155 5.48 -0.81 5.29
CA ALA A 155 5.35 -1.41 6.61
C ALA A 155 4.24 -2.49 6.66
N SER A 156 3.14 -2.28 5.94
CA SER A 156 2.03 -3.25 5.92
C SER A 156 2.31 -4.46 5.02
N SER A 157 3.03 -4.28 3.90
CA SER A 157 3.21 -5.34 2.90
C SER A 157 4.52 -6.15 3.03
N TRP A 158 5.57 -5.64 3.69
CA TRP A 158 6.88 -6.30 3.79
C TRP A 158 7.43 -6.38 5.23
N LYS A 159 6.61 -6.90 6.16
CA LYS A 159 6.92 -6.99 7.61
C LYS A 159 8.18 -7.80 7.95
N ASP A 160 8.51 -8.81 7.15
CA ASP A 160 9.68 -9.68 7.38
C ASP A 160 10.92 -9.23 6.57
N ASN A 161 10.85 -8.07 5.90
CA ASN A 161 11.92 -7.59 5.03
C ASN A 161 12.86 -6.63 5.78
N ARG A 162 14.13 -7.01 5.91
CA ARG A 162 15.16 -6.18 6.57
C ARG A 162 15.41 -4.84 5.87
N ASP A 163 15.34 -4.79 4.54
CA ASP A 163 15.48 -3.54 3.79
C ASP A 163 14.27 -2.61 4.00
N ALA A 164 13.07 -3.18 4.19
CA ALA A 164 11.89 -2.40 4.57
C ALA A 164 12.09 -1.76 5.95
N LEU A 165 12.52 -2.55 6.94
CA LEU A 165 12.84 -2.05 8.27
C LEU A 165 13.90 -0.93 8.23
N HIS A 166 15.00 -1.14 7.50
CA HIS A 166 16.04 -0.12 7.32
C HIS A 166 15.50 1.15 6.67
N CYS A 167 14.70 1.01 5.60
CA CYS A 167 14.10 2.15 4.91
C CYS A 167 13.22 2.99 5.85
N LEU A 168 12.43 2.35 6.70
CA LEU A 168 11.57 3.03 7.66
C LEU A 168 12.38 3.73 8.77
N LYS A 169 13.44 3.10 9.28
CA LYS A 169 14.37 3.73 10.25
C LYS A 169 15.05 4.97 9.66
N ASP A 170 15.47 4.91 8.39
CA ASP A 170 16.00 6.07 7.67
C ASP A 170 14.94 7.19 7.56
N ARG A 171 13.70 6.86 7.17
CA ARG A 171 12.62 7.87 7.05
C ARG A 171 12.27 8.50 8.40
N ALA A 172 12.28 7.73 9.49
CA ALA A 172 12.02 8.23 10.84
C ALA A 172 13.07 9.24 11.33
N THR A 173 14.30 9.18 10.83
CA THR A 173 15.44 9.98 11.32
C THR A 173 15.77 11.17 10.43
N VAL A 174 15.89 10.95 9.11
CA VAL A 174 16.49 11.95 8.20
C VAL A 174 15.51 12.57 7.21
N ASP A 175 14.24 12.16 7.16
CA ASP A 175 13.29 12.82 6.25
C ASP A 175 13.08 14.29 6.65
N ASN A 176 12.96 15.17 5.66
CA ASN A 176 12.80 16.61 5.89
C ASN A 176 11.43 16.93 6.51
N TYR A 177 10.41 16.16 6.16
CA TYR A 177 9.04 16.40 6.56
C TYR A 177 8.68 15.71 7.87
N GLN A 178 8.10 16.47 8.80
CA GLN A 178 7.73 15.93 10.11
C GLN A 178 6.69 14.81 9.99
N TYR A 179 5.63 15.01 9.21
CA TYR A 179 4.57 14.00 9.07
C TYR A 179 5.08 12.69 8.46
N VAL A 180 6.13 12.73 7.63
CA VAL A 180 6.78 11.52 7.10
C VAL A 180 7.57 10.80 8.20
N ARG A 181 8.29 11.53 9.05
CA ARG A 181 9.00 10.94 10.20
C ARG A 181 8.01 10.30 11.18
N ASP A 182 6.93 11.01 11.52
CA ASP A 182 5.89 10.54 12.44
C ASP A 182 5.24 9.26 11.90
N ALA A 183 4.85 9.25 10.61
CA ALA A 183 4.30 8.06 9.95
C ALA A 183 5.27 6.88 9.96
N ALA A 184 6.58 7.12 9.76
CA ALA A 184 7.58 6.05 9.80
C ALA A 184 7.74 5.46 11.20
N ILE A 185 7.71 6.29 12.24
CA ILE A 185 7.79 5.89 13.65
C ILE A 185 6.56 5.05 14.04
N GLU A 186 5.36 5.51 13.68
CA GLU A 186 4.12 4.78 13.92
C GLU A 186 4.09 3.44 13.16
N ALA A 187 4.51 3.45 11.90
CA ALA A 187 4.57 2.26 11.06
C ALA A 187 5.55 1.21 11.61
N LEU A 188 6.71 1.63 12.11
CA LEU A 188 7.67 0.78 12.82
C LEU A 188 7.03 0.15 14.06
N ALA A 189 6.46 0.96 14.95
CA ALA A 189 5.87 0.48 16.19
C ALA A 189 4.70 -0.48 15.97
N SER A 190 3.89 -0.25 14.93
CA SER A 190 2.68 -1.05 14.67
C SER A 190 2.95 -2.36 13.90
N ASN A 191 3.95 -2.37 13.01
CA ASN A 191 4.17 -3.50 12.09
C ASN A 191 5.45 -4.30 12.37
N PHE A 192 6.40 -3.76 13.14
CA PHE A 192 7.69 -4.40 13.45
C PHE A 192 7.89 -4.58 14.97
N LYS A 193 6.80 -4.67 15.74
CA LYS A 193 6.84 -4.81 17.21
C LYS A 193 7.62 -6.02 17.72
N ASP A 194 7.65 -7.10 16.94
CA ASP A 194 8.31 -8.35 17.31
C ASP A 194 9.81 -8.35 16.96
N ASP A 195 10.28 -7.33 16.23
CA ASP A 195 11.69 -7.11 15.93
C ASP A 195 12.37 -6.39 17.12
N PRO A 196 13.36 -7.01 17.77
CA PRO A 196 13.98 -6.46 18.98
C PRO A 196 14.69 -5.13 18.71
N ASP A 197 15.22 -4.94 17.49
CA ASP A 197 15.92 -3.72 17.11
C ASP A 197 14.96 -2.55 16.91
N THR A 198 13.67 -2.80 16.68
CA THR A 198 12.64 -1.76 16.51
C THR A 198 12.41 -1.05 17.82
N ARG A 199 12.26 -1.79 18.91
CA ARG A 199 12.05 -1.21 20.24
C ARG A 199 13.26 -0.39 20.71
N SER A 200 14.47 -0.94 20.57
CA SER A 200 15.70 -0.22 20.94
C SER A 200 15.82 1.10 20.16
N PHE A 201 15.57 1.04 18.84
CA PHE A 201 15.60 2.21 17.99
C PHE A 201 14.58 3.29 18.44
N LEU A 202 13.34 2.90 18.76
CA LEU A 202 12.34 3.85 19.27
C LEU A 202 12.76 4.48 20.60
N LYS A 203 13.35 3.71 21.52
CA LYS A 203 13.90 4.25 22.78
C LYS A 203 15.02 5.27 22.52
N ASP A 204 15.93 4.96 21.60
CA ASP A 204 17.00 5.89 21.24
C ASP A 204 16.43 7.20 20.67
N LEU A 205 15.35 7.15 19.86
CA LEU A 205 14.67 8.35 19.36
C LEU A 205 14.08 9.24 20.46
N THR A 206 13.74 8.70 21.63
CA THR A 206 13.21 9.49 22.76
C THR A 206 14.25 10.37 23.44
N THR A 207 15.53 10.01 23.33
CA THR A 207 16.65 10.68 24.02
C THR A 207 17.64 11.36 23.07
N ALA A 208 17.57 11.05 21.77
CA ALA A 208 18.39 11.70 20.76
C ALA A 208 18.20 13.22 20.75
N ASP A 209 19.27 13.95 20.40
CA ASP A 209 19.26 15.40 20.16
C ASP A 209 18.60 15.75 18.81
N ASN A 210 17.52 15.03 18.49
CA ASN A 210 16.70 15.23 17.31
C ASN A 210 15.61 16.28 17.59
N LYS A 211 14.82 16.61 16.56
CA LYS A 211 13.71 17.57 16.68
C LYS A 211 12.69 17.08 17.72
N ASN A 212 12.21 17.96 18.60
CA ASN A 212 11.21 17.66 19.65
C ASN A 212 10.07 16.74 19.22
N TYR A 213 9.52 16.96 18.02
CA TYR A 213 8.41 16.16 17.48
C TYR A 213 8.74 14.68 17.29
N VAL A 214 9.99 14.35 16.92
CA VAL A 214 10.44 12.96 16.77
C VAL A 214 10.43 12.25 18.13
N ARG A 215 10.84 12.95 19.19
CA ARG A 215 10.78 12.42 20.56
C ARG A 215 9.34 12.17 20.99
N CYS A 216 8.44 13.14 20.77
CA CYS A 216 7.02 12.98 21.09
C CYS A 216 6.41 11.78 20.35
N ALA A 217 6.63 11.68 19.04
CA ALA A 217 6.14 10.56 18.23
C ALA A 217 6.69 9.22 18.73
N ALA A 218 7.98 9.15 19.08
CA ALA A 218 8.58 7.92 19.62
C ALA A 218 8.00 7.53 20.98
N ILE A 219 7.78 8.50 21.88
CA ILE A 219 7.14 8.27 23.18
C ILE A 219 5.70 7.78 23.00
N GLU A 220 4.92 8.43 22.13
CA GLU A 220 3.54 8.05 21.84
C GLU A 220 3.45 6.66 21.21
N ALA A 221 4.35 6.34 20.29
CA ALA A 221 4.41 5.05 19.62
C ALA A 221 4.77 3.92 20.60
N LEU A 222 5.74 4.16 21.50
CA LEU A 222 6.09 3.24 22.59
C LEU A 222 4.89 3.03 23.54
N ALA A 223 4.29 4.12 24.02
CA ALA A 223 3.15 4.09 24.92
C ALA A 223 1.91 3.42 24.29
N SER A 224 1.75 3.48 22.98
CA SER A 224 0.58 2.91 22.29
C SER A 224 0.74 1.42 21.98
N ASN A 225 1.95 0.99 21.61
CA ASN A 225 2.19 -0.35 21.05
C ASN A 225 2.93 -1.32 21.99
N PHE A 226 3.54 -0.83 23.07
CA PHE A 226 4.37 -1.62 24.00
C PHE A 226 3.92 -1.51 25.46
N LYS A 227 2.61 -1.35 25.70
CA LYS A 227 1.99 -1.09 27.02
C LYS A 227 2.25 -2.14 28.09
N ASP A 228 2.39 -3.39 27.69
CA ASP A 228 2.54 -4.53 28.60
C ASP A 228 4.01 -4.90 28.85
N ASP A 229 4.95 -4.10 28.32
CA ASP A 229 6.38 -4.36 28.45
C ASP A 229 6.92 -3.64 29.70
N PRO A 230 7.46 -4.39 30.68
CA PRO A 230 7.91 -3.82 31.96
C PRO A 230 9.11 -2.86 31.83
N ASP A 231 9.78 -2.86 30.68
CA ASP A 231 10.92 -1.97 30.41
C ASP A 231 10.53 -0.72 29.58
N THR A 232 9.23 -0.48 29.31
CA THR A 232 8.70 0.68 28.54
C THR A 232 8.09 1.70 29.49
#